data_AF-A0A939AY89-F1
#
_entry.id   AF-A0A939AY89-F1
#
_cell.length_a   1.000
_cell.length_b   1.000
_cell.length_c   1.000
_cell.angle_alpha   90.00
_cell.angle_beta   90.00
_cell.angle_gamma   90.00
#
_symmetry.space_group_name_H-M   'P 1'
#
loop_
_entity.id
_entity.type
_entity.pdbx_description
1 polymer ?
#
loop_
_entity_poly.entity_id
_entity_poly.type
_entity_poly.pdbx_seq_one_letter_code
_entity_poly.pdbx_strand_id
1 'polypeptide(L)'
;MPRSQRNDNFIDKSFTVMADLILKVLPTNQRAKEAFAYYRDGMSAQADGEYAEALDNYAEALKLEEDPNDRAFILYNMALVFASNGEHEKALVHYGQALDLNSKMPQALNNMAVIHHHLGSIAEEQG
;
A
#
# COMPACT_ATOMS: atom_id res chain seq x y z
N MET A 1 28.30 -18.55 -12.15
CA MET A 1 29.30 -17.50 -11.81
C MET A 1 28.63 -16.14 -11.94
N PRO A 2 28.74 -15.22 -10.96
CA PRO A 2 28.13 -13.89 -11.07
C PRO A 2 28.94 -13.01 -12.02
N ARG A 3 28.23 -12.30 -12.91
CA ARG A 3 28.77 -11.44 -13.98
C ARG A 3 29.24 -10.05 -13.49
N SER A 4 29.77 -9.92 -12.27
CA SER A 4 30.13 -8.59 -11.74
C SER A 4 31.55 -8.11 -12.12
N GLN A 5 32.27 -8.85 -12.96
CA GLN A 5 33.59 -8.42 -13.44
C GLN A 5 33.50 -7.98 -14.89
N ARG A 6 33.16 -6.70 -15.11
CA ARG A 6 33.61 -5.88 -16.24
C ARG A 6 32.99 -4.48 -16.15
N ASN A 7 33.71 -3.53 -15.56
CA ASN A 7 33.88 -2.18 -16.10
C ASN A 7 34.78 -1.32 -15.19
N ASP A 8 36.10 -1.48 -15.27
CA ASP A 8 37.06 -0.58 -14.61
C ASP A 8 37.25 0.77 -15.35
N ASN A 9 36.20 1.32 -15.99
CA ASN A 9 36.31 2.59 -16.71
C ASN A 9 36.05 3.78 -15.76
N PHE A 10 36.70 4.92 -16.00
CA PHE A 10 36.55 6.14 -15.18
C PHE A 10 35.08 6.57 -15.04
N ILE A 11 34.28 6.38 -16.10
CA ILE A 11 32.84 6.67 -16.11
C ILE A 11 32.08 5.75 -15.13
N ASP A 12 32.46 4.47 -15.01
CA ASP A 12 31.83 3.50 -14.12
C ASP A 12 32.10 3.82 -12.64
N LYS A 13 33.34 4.23 -12.33
CA LYS A 13 33.73 4.70 -10.99
C LYS A 13 33.01 5.99 -10.60
N SER A 14 32.89 6.92 -11.55
CA SER A 14 32.15 8.17 -11.37
C SER A 14 30.67 7.90 -11.08
N PHE A 15 30.06 6.99 -11.84
CA PHE A 15 28.67 6.59 -11.68
C PHE A 15 28.44 5.89 -10.35
N THR A 16 29.37 5.01 -9.94
CA THR A 16 29.33 4.32 -8.65
C THR A 16 29.40 5.31 -7.48
N VAL A 17 30.34 6.26 -7.51
CA VAL A 17 30.45 7.29 -6.46
C VAL A 17 29.21 8.18 -6.41
N MET A 18 28.67 8.58 -7.57
CA MET A 18 27.43 9.37 -7.63
C MET A 18 26.23 8.56 -7.14
N ALA A 19 26.12 7.28 -7.47
CA ALA A 19 25.07 6.40 -6.98
C ALA A 19 25.16 6.22 -5.45
N ASP A 20 26.36 6.01 -4.90
CA ASP A 20 26.59 5.94 -3.46
C ASP A 20 26.27 7.25 -2.75
N LEU A 21 26.58 8.39 -3.39
CA LEU A 21 26.23 9.71 -2.86
C LEU A 21 24.71 9.92 -2.90
N ILE A 22 24.06 9.56 -4.00
CA ILE A 22 22.61 9.59 -4.15
C ILE A 22 21.96 8.66 -3.12
N LEU A 23 22.49 7.48 -2.84
CA LEU A 23 21.96 6.56 -1.82
C LEU A 23 22.22 7.04 -0.38
N LYS A 24 23.29 7.80 -0.14
CA LYS A 24 23.56 8.44 1.16
C LYS A 24 22.72 9.70 1.37
N VAL A 25 22.41 10.43 0.30
CA VAL A 25 21.64 11.68 0.30
C VAL A 25 20.13 11.41 0.18
N LEU A 26 19.74 10.36 -0.52
CA LEU A 26 18.41 9.76 -0.55
C LEU A 26 18.43 8.59 0.44
N PRO A 27 18.16 8.81 1.73
CA PRO A 27 17.88 7.69 2.61
C PRO A 27 16.67 6.98 1.99
N THR A 28 16.88 5.80 1.39
CA THR A 28 15.83 4.79 1.44
C THR A 28 15.78 4.41 2.91
N ASN A 29 15.01 5.22 3.64
CA ASN A 29 14.91 5.25 5.08
C ASN A 29 14.72 3.81 5.54
N GLN A 30 15.51 3.34 6.49
CA GLN A 30 15.34 2.00 7.07
C GLN A 30 13.87 1.76 7.44
N ARG A 31 13.21 2.84 7.90
CA ARG A 31 11.78 2.94 8.13
C ARG A 31 10.91 2.61 6.91
N ALA A 32 11.24 3.14 5.73
CA ALA A 32 10.50 2.86 4.49
C ALA A 32 10.69 1.40 4.03
N LYS A 33 11.88 0.81 4.24
CA LYS A 33 12.11 -0.63 4.00
C LYS A 33 11.27 -1.49 4.94
N GLU A 34 11.19 -1.11 6.21
CA GLU A 34 10.36 -1.79 7.20
C GLU A 34 8.87 -1.62 6.89
N ALA A 35 8.42 -0.42 6.52
CA ALA A 35 7.05 -0.16 6.07
C ALA A 35 6.68 -1.07 4.89
N PHE A 36 7.56 -1.17 3.89
CA PHE A 36 7.35 -2.02 2.73
C PHE A 36 7.33 -3.52 3.07
N ALA A 37 8.12 -3.97 4.05
CA ALA A 37 8.09 -5.35 4.52
C ALA A 37 6.72 -5.68 5.13
N TYR A 38 6.25 -4.88 6.10
CA TYR A 38 4.91 -5.02 6.67
C TYR A 38 3.81 -4.96 5.61
N TYR A 39 3.90 -4.05 4.65
CA TYR A 39 2.93 -3.96 3.56
C TYR A 39 2.86 -5.25 2.73
N ARG A 40 4.02 -5.85 2.43
CA ARG A 40 4.10 -7.11 1.69
C ARG A 40 3.56 -8.29 2.49
N ASP A 41 3.86 -8.36 3.78
CA ASP A 41 3.35 -9.40 4.66
C ASP A 41 1.83 -9.28 4.78
N GLY A 42 1.30 -8.06 4.88
CA GLY A 42 -0.15 -7.79 4.86
C GLY A 42 -0.83 -8.25 3.56
N MET A 43 -0.21 -8.01 2.40
CA MET A 43 -0.71 -8.54 1.12
C MET A 43 -0.69 -10.06 1.05
N SER A 44 0.33 -10.70 1.61
CA SER A 44 0.42 -12.17 1.65
C SER A 44 -0.71 -12.75 2.51
N ALA A 45 -0.83 -12.27 3.75
CA ALA A 45 -1.89 -12.68 4.68
C ALA A 45 -3.29 -12.45 4.08
N GLN A 46 -3.50 -11.31 3.40
CA GLN A 46 -4.77 -11.05 2.71
C GLN A 46 -5.06 -12.08 1.61
N ALA A 47 -4.06 -12.46 0.81
CA ALA A 47 -4.21 -13.47 -0.24
C ALA A 47 -4.51 -14.87 0.34
N ASP A 48 -3.98 -15.16 1.53
CA ASP A 48 -4.21 -16.41 2.27
C ASP A 48 -5.53 -16.40 3.06
N GLY A 49 -6.25 -15.27 3.09
CA GLY A 49 -7.53 -15.11 3.80
C GLY A 49 -7.38 -14.81 5.30
N GLU A 50 -6.15 -14.57 5.76
CA GLU A 50 -5.80 -14.26 7.14
C GLU A 50 -6.02 -12.76 7.42
N TYR A 51 -7.28 -12.33 7.34
CA TYR A 51 -7.65 -10.91 7.33
C TYR A 51 -7.27 -10.12 8.59
N ALA A 52 -7.25 -10.75 9.76
CA ALA A 52 -6.81 -10.09 10.99
C ALA A 52 -5.30 -9.76 10.93
N GLU A 53 -4.49 -10.74 10.52
CA GLU A 53 -3.05 -10.55 10.34
C GLU A 53 -2.73 -9.57 9.22
N ALA A 54 -3.51 -9.56 8.14
CA ALA A 54 -3.39 -8.57 7.09
C ALA A 54 -3.59 -7.14 7.62
N LEU A 55 -4.64 -6.91 8.42
CA LEU A 55 -4.91 -5.60 9.01
C LEU A 55 -3.84 -5.16 10.00
N ASP A 56 -3.31 -6.08 10.82
CA ASP A 56 -2.22 -5.77 11.75
C ASP A 56 -0.94 -5.36 11.01
N ASN A 57 -0.57 -6.11 9.97
CA ASN A 57 0.58 -5.79 9.13
C ASN A 57 0.39 -4.45 8.38
N TYR A 58 -0.79 -4.21 7.81
CA TYR A 58 -1.08 -2.91 7.18
C TYR A 58 -1.05 -1.74 8.18
N ALA A 59 -1.49 -1.95 9.42
CA ALA A 59 -1.41 -0.92 10.45
C ALA A 59 0.04 -0.58 10.81
N GLU A 60 0.94 -1.57 10.91
CA GLU A 60 2.37 -1.33 11.11
C GLU A 60 3.00 -0.63 9.90
N ALA A 61 2.67 -1.05 8.68
CA ALA A 61 3.11 -0.37 7.46
C ALA A 61 2.69 1.11 7.47
N LEU A 62 1.43 1.41 7.81
CA LEU A 62 0.89 2.77 7.83
C LEU A 62 1.53 3.67 8.90
N LYS A 63 2.00 3.11 10.02
CA LYS A 63 2.76 3.84 11.05
C LYS A 63 4.14 4.27 10.55
N LEU A 64 4.75 3.43 9.71
CA LEU A 64 6.12 3.63 9.25
C LEU A 64 6.18 4.44 7.95
N GLU A 65 5.19 4.31 7.06
CA GLU A 65 5.16 4.97 5.76
C GLU A 65 4.87 6.47 5.87
N GLU A 66 5.63 7.29 5.13
CA GLU A 66 5.51 8.74 5.10
C GLU A 66 5.02 9.25 3.73
N ASP A 67 5.23 8.51 2.63
CA ASP A 67 4.76 8.91 1.32
C ASP A 67 3.22 8.87 1.23
N PRO A 68 2.55 9.98 0.87
CA PRO A 68 1.09 10.03 0.81
C PRO A 68 0.47 9.00 -0.16
N ASN A 69 1.13 8.69 -1.27
CA ASN A 69 0.58 7.74 -2.25
C ASN A 69 0.69 6.31 -1.72
N ASP A 70 1.82 5.94 -1.12
CA ASP A 70 1.99 4.61 -0.54
C ASP A 70 1.05 4.40 0.66
N ARG A 71 0.88 5.43 1.51
CA ARG A 71 -0.13 5.44 2.58
C ARG A 71 -1.55 5.25 2.03
N ALA A 72 -1.88 5.90 0.90
CA ALA A 72 -3.17 5.72 0.23
C ALA A 72 -3.39 4.27 -0.21
N PHE A 73 -2.37 3.59 -0.75
CA PHE A 73 -2.50 2.17 -1.13
C PHE A 73 -2.64 1.23 0.08
N ILE A 74 -1.95 1.53 1.19
CA ILE A 74 -2.12 0.77 2.45
C ILE A 74 -3.57 0.89 2.94
N LEU A 75 -4.11 2.11 3.02
CA LEU A 75 -5.50 2.36 3.42
C LEU A 75 -6.51 1.69 2.47
N TYR A 76 -6.25 1.73 1.16
CA TYR A 76 -7.06 1.05 0.16
C TYR A 76 -7.10 -0.47 0.38
N ASN A 77 -5.97 -1.10 0.70
CA ASN A 77 -5.94 -2.54 0.97
C ASN A 77 -6.65 -2.89 2.30
N MET A 78 -6.50 -2.06 3.35
CA MET A 78 -7.30 -2.23 4.57
C MET A 78 -8.81 -2.14 4.27
N ALA A 79 -9.22 -1.20 3.40
CA ALA A 79 -10.61 -1.08 2.97
C ALA A 79 -11.11 -2.31 2.20
N LEU A 80 -10.27 -2.91 1.35
CA LEU A 80 -10.57 -4.18 0.69
C LEU A 80 -10.82 -5.29 1.71
N VAL A 81 -9.97 -5.41 2.73
CA VAL A 81 -10.14 -6.42 3.78
C VAL A 81 -11.45 -6.22 4.55
N PHE A 82 -11.75 -4.98 4.97
CA PHE A 82 -13.04 -4.69 5.62
C PHE A 82 -14.24 -4.99 4.71
N ALA A 83 -14.15 -4.67 3.41
CA ALA A 83 -15.21 -4.97 2.46
C ALA A 83 -15.44 -6.48 2.31
N SER A 84 -14.36 -7.28 2.24
CA SER A 84 -14.43 -8.75 2.20
C SER A 84 -15.04 -9.36 3.46
N ASN A 85 -14.88 -8.70 4.62
CA ASN A 85 -15.52 -9.09 5.88
C ASN A 85 -16.99 -8.61 6.02
N GLY A 86 -17.53 -7.92 5.03
CA GLY A 86 -18.87 -7.32 5.12
C GLY A 86 -18.94 -6.06 6.02
N GLU A 87 -17.80 -5.56 6.49
CA GLU A 87 -17.68 -4.35 7.30
C GLU A 87 -17.71 -3.10 6.41
N HIS A 88 -18.81 -2.95 5.66
CA HIS A 88 -18.97 -1.96 4.59
C HIS A 88 -18.74 -0.51 5.04
N GLU A 89 -19.23 -0.12 6.22
CA GLU A 89 -19.02 1.22 6.75
C GLU A 89 -17.53 1.51 7.00
N LYS A 90 -16.80 0.57 7.59
CA LYS A 90 -15.35 0.71 7.82
C LYS A 90 -14.59 0.76 6.50
N ALA A 91 -14.99 -0.05 5.52
CA ALA A 91 -14.40 -0.02 4.18
C ALA A 91 -14.57 1.36 3.53
N LEU A 92 -15.78 1.94 3.57
CA LEU A 92 -16.05 3.27 3.02
C LEU A 92 -15.19 4.36 3.68
N VAL A 93 -15.00 4.30 5.00
CA VAL A 93 -14.12 5.23 5.72
C VAL A 93 -12.68 5.14 5.21
N HIS A 94 -12.12 3.94 5.10
CA HIS A 94 -10.73 3.75 4.66
C HIS A 94 -10.53 4.09 3.18
N TYR A 95 -11.51 3.78 2.31
CA TYR A 95 -11.48 4.26 0.92
C TYR A 95 -11.51 5.78 0.83
N GLY A 96 -12.31 6.45 1.65
CA GLY A 96 -12.34 7.92 1.76
C GLY A 96 -10.98 8.48 2.16
N GLN A 97 -10.37 7.93 3.22
CA GLN A 97 -9.03 8.34 3.66
C GLN A 97 -7.95 8.10 2.59
N ALA A 98 -8.04 7.01 1.83
CA ALA A 98 -7.15 6.77 0.70
C ALA A 98 -7.30 7.82 -0.40
N LEU A 99 -8.54 8.20 -0.72
CA LEU A 99 -8.85 9.23 -1.72
C LEU A 99 -8.48 10.65 -1.27
N ASP A 100 -8.53 10.93 0.03
CA ASP A 100 -8.05 12.20 0.61
C ASP A 100 -6.54 12.37 0.41
N LEU A 101 -5.77 11.28 0.50
CA LEU A 101 -4.32 11.29 0.25
C LEU A 101 -3.99 11.23 -1.25
N ASN A 102 -4.73 10.42 -2.02
CA ASN A 102 -4.56 10.27 -3.45
C ASN A 102 -5.93 10.21 -4.15
N SER A 103 -6.36 11.35 -4.69
CA SER A 103 -7.64 11.47 -5.40
C SER A 103 -7.71 10.71 -6.72
N LYS A 104 -6.60 10.16 -7.22
CA LYS A 104 -6.51 9.43 -8.49
C LYS A 104 -6.54 7.91 -8.31
N MET A 105 -7.47 7.43 -7.49
CA MET A 105 -7.69 6.00 -7.24
C MET A 105 -9.07 5.56 -7.75
N PRO A 106 -9.25 5.35 -9.07
CA PRO A 106 -10.53 4.90 -9.62
C PRO A 106 -10.99 3.56 -9.05
N GLN A 107 -10.05 2.68 -8.65
CA GLN A 107 -10.36 1.43 -7.96
C GLN A 107 -11.07 1.63 -6.62
N ALA A 108 -10.69 2.66 -5.84
CA ALA A 108 -11.34 2.97 -4.57
C ALA A 108 -12.79 3.45 -4.81
N LEU A 109 -12.97 4.37 -5.76
CA LEU A 109 -14.29 4.86 -6.16
C LEU A 109 -15.21 3.74 -6.65
N ASN A 110 -14.68 2.82 -7.46
CA ASN A 110 -15.44 1.67 -7.95
C ASN A 110 -15.92 0.78 -6.80
N ASN A 111 -15.04 0.46 -5.85
CA ASN A 111 -15.41 -0.37 -4.70
C ASN A 111 -16.42 0.33 -3.77
N MET A 112 -16.28 1.64 -3.55
CA MET A 112 -17.29 2.42 -2.82
C MET A 112 -18.65 2.40 -3.53
N ALA A 113 -18.67 2.52 -4.86
CA ALA A 113 -19.91 2.46 -5.63
C ALA A 113 -20.59 1.08 -5.52
N VAL A 114 -19.81 -0.02 -5.57
CA VAL A 114 -20.32 -1.37 -5.34
C VAL A 114 -20.95 -1.50 -3.96
N ILE A 115 -20.28 -0.99 -2.92
CA ILE A 115 -20.80 -1.01 -1.55
C ILE A 115 -22.10 -0.20 -1.44
N HIS A 116 -22.13 1.03 -1.96
CA HIS A 116 -23.34 1.86 -1.93
C HIS A 116 -24.50 1.25 -2.70
N HIS A 117 -24.24 0.61 -3.83
CA HIS A 117 -25.26 -0.11 -4.58
C HIS A 117 -25.85 -1.26 -3.74
N HIS A 118 -24.99 -2.07 -3.12
CA HIS A 118 -25.42 -3.17 -2.26
C HIS A 118 -26.27 -2.69 -1.07
N LEU A 119 -25.83 -1.64 -0.37
CA LEU A 119 -26.58 -1.06 0.74
C LEU A 119 -27.91 -0.44 0.29
N GLY A 120 -27.95 0.16 -0.90
CA GLY A 120 -29.18 0.68 -1.50
C GLY A 120 -30.19 -0.42 -1.81
N SER A 121 -29.75 -1.54 -2.39
CA SER A 121 -30.60 -2.71 -2.64
C SER A 121 -31.18 -3.28 -1.35
N ILE A 122 -30.36 -3.43 -0.31
CA ILE A 122 -30.82 -3.91 1.00
C ILE A 122 -31.88 -2.96 1.59
N ALA A 123 -31.66 -1.64 1.48
CA ALA A 123 -32.61 -0.65 2.00
C ALA A 123 -33.95 -0.67 1.25
N GLU A 124 -33.93 -0.92 -0.06
CA GLU A 124 -35.15 -1.07 -0.88
C GLU A 124 -35.93 -2.35 -0.54
N GLU A 125 -35.24 -3.46 -0.27
CA GLU A 125 -35.88 -4.72 0.13
C GLU A 125 -36.51 -4.68 1.53
N GLN A 126 -36.00 -3.80 2.40
CA GLN A 126 -36.46 -3.67 3.80
C GLN A 126 -37.51 -2.58 4.01
N GLY A 127 -37.79 -1.75 2.99
CA GLY A 127 -38.80 -0.68 3.00
C GLY A 127 -40.15 -1.13 2.47
#